data_AF-S3ZV48-F1
#
_entry.id   AF-S3ZV48-F1
#
_cell.length_a   1.000
_cell.length_b   1.000
_cell.length_c   1.000
_cell.angle_alpha   90.00
_cell.angle_beta   90.00
_cell.angle_gamma   90.00
#
_symmetry.space_group_name_H-M   'P 1'
#
loop_
_entity.id
_entity.type
_entity.pdbx_description
1 polymer ?
#
loop_
_entity_poly.entity_id
_entity_poly.type
_entity_poly.pdbx_seq_one_letter_code
_entity_poly.pdbx_strand_id
1 'polypeptide(L)'
;MRLPEDVEQSLLRHDGSGLTDVIPSTFALYSVEQIADEHLGTLKYKLKNDQYGSDDSRLIVPIGALGEMQLVVDTQTGHLGSWDIEETGYRWFEGPGWASLSAVLEVTGNALASPPPWIAVMGDGDEWRAIDMDTDFPGTLVWADVRG
;
A
#
# COMPACT_ATOMS: atom_id res chain seq x y z
N MET A 1 -10.83 12.12 11.61
CA MET A 1 -10.58 10.96 10.72
C MET A 1 -10.29 9.76 11.60
N ARG A 2 -10.79 8.59 11.24
CA ARG A 2 -10.39 7.32 11.85
C ARG A 2 -9.86 6.42 10.75
N LEU A 3 -8.74 5.75 11.00
CA LEU A 3 -8.20 4.76 10.07
C LEU A 3 -9.01 3.46 10.18
N PRO A 4 -9.02 2.61 9.14
CA PRO A 4 -9.52 1.26 9.26
C PRO A 4 -8.82 0.51 10.41
N GLU A 5 -9.56 -0.37 11.09
CA GLU A 5 -9.09 -1.04 12.31
C GLU A 5 -7.80 -1.85 12.06
N ASP A 6 -7.69 -2.52 10.91
CA ASP A 6 -6.51 -3.28 10.52
C ASP A 6 -5.27 -2.39 10.32
N VAL A 7 -5.44 -1.18 9.77
CA VAL A 7 -4.39 -0.17 9.68
C VAL A 7 -3.98 0.32 11.08
N GLU A 8 -4.95 0.65 11.94
CA GLU A 8 -4.67 1.04 13.35
C GLU A 8 -3.88 -0.06 14.07
N GLN A 9 -4.30 -1.32 13.95
CA GLN A 9 -3.62 -2.45 14.59
C GLN A 9 -2.23 -2.72 14.02
N SER A 10 -2.02 -2.51 12.72
CA SER A 10 -0.69 -2.60 12.11
C SER A 10 0.25 -1.56 12.70
N LEU A 11 -0.18 -0.29 12.74
CA LEU A 11 0.61 0.83 13.30
C LEU A 11 0.95 0.64 14.79
N LEU A 12 0.04 0.04 15.56
CA LEU A 12 0.30 -0.27 16.98
C LEU A 12 1.36 -1.36 17.17
N ARG A 13 1.57 -2.23 16.18
CA ARG A 13 2.61 -3.26 16.21
C ARG A 13 3.92 -2.76 15.61
N HIS A 14 3.83 -2.01 14.51
CA HIS A 14 4.94 -1.48 13.75
C HIS A 14 4.59 -0.09 13.23
N ASP A 15 5.33 0.93 13.66
CA ASP A 15 5.13 2.32 13.24
C ASP A 15 5.80 2.56 11.88
N GLY A 16 5.23 1.95 10.84
CA GLY A 16 5.78 1.91 9.49
C GLY A 16 6.80 0.80 9.26
N SER A 17 7.26 0.67 8.01
CA SER A 17 8.30 -0.30 7.61
C SER A 17 9.67 0.33 7.33
N GLY A 18 9.81 1.64 7.54
CA GLY A 18 11.04 2.37 7.24
C GLY A 18 11.30 2.44 5.73
N LEU A 19 12.45 1.92 5.29
CA LEU A 19 12.83 1.86 3.87
C LEU A 19 12.55 0.50 3.23
N THR A 20 11.93 -0.43 3.98
CA THR A 20 11.70 -1.79 3.51
C THR A 20 10.34 -1.92 2.87
N ASP A 21 10.34 -2.43 1.65
CA ASP A 21 9.13 -2.80 0.93
C ASP A 21 8.60 -4.11 1.50
N VAL A 22 7.45 -4.03 2.18
CA VAL A 22 6.91 -5.15 2.98
C VAL A 22 5.72 -5.82 2.32
N ILE A 23 5.05 -5.13 1.39
CA ILE A 23 3.90 -5.69 0.68
C ILE A 23 4.17 -5.84 -0.83
N PRO A 24 3.49 -6.79 -1.50
CA PRO A 24 3.42 -6.90 -2.95
C PRO A 24 3.17 -5.53 -3.62
N SER A 25 3.64 -5.34 -4.85
CA SER A 25 3.84 -4.02 -5.48
C SER A 25 4.85 -3.10 -4.76
N THR A 26 5.74 -3.69 -3.96
CA THR A 26 6.92 -3.01 -3.38
C THR A 26 6.60 -1.70 -2.65
N PHE A 27 5.50 -1.64 -1.89
CA PHE A 27 5.20 -0.46 -1.08
C PHE A 27 5.87 -0.57 0.29
N ALA A 28 6.52 0.51 0.71
CA ALA A 28 6.90 0.74 2.10
C ALA A 28 5.72 1.36 2.86
N LEU A 29 5.44 0.89 4.07
CA LEU A 29 4.37 1.39 4.92
C LEU A 29 4.84 2.61 5.73
N TYR A 30 4.00 3.63 5.76
CA TYR A 30 4.27 4.86 6.48
C TYR A 30 4.10 4.71 8.01
N SER A 31 4.89 5.48 8.75
CA SER A 31 4.66 5.75 10.17
C SER A 31 3.45 6.65 10.40
N VAL A 32 2.98 6.76 11.64
CA VAL A 32 1.88 7.65 12.02
C VAL A 32 2.18 9.11 11.63
N GLU A 33 3.42 9.56 11.84
CA GLU A 33 3.85 10.93 11.48
C GLU A 33 3.81 11.13 9.96
N GLN A 34 4.33 10.18 9.19
CA GLN A 34 4.29 10.24 7.72
C GLN A 34 2.86 10.23 7.18
N ILE A 35 1.97 9.40 7.73
CA ILE A 35 0.55 9.39 7.36
C ILE A 35 -0.09 10.77 7.59
N ALA A 36 0.20 11.41 8.73
CA ALA A 36 -0.36 12.72 9.05
C ALA A 36 0.14 13.81 8.08
N ASP A 37 1.43 13.82 7.78
CA ASP A 37 2.06 14.79 6.89
C ASP A 37 1.58 14.62 5.43
N GLU A 38 1.58 13.37 4.93
CA GLU A 38 1.15 13.06 3.57
C GLU A 38 -0.35 13.29 3.37
N HIS A 39 -1.17 12.97 4.37
CA HIS A 39 -2.59 13.27 4.32
C HIS A 39 -2.85 14.79 4.30
N LEU A 40 -2.10 15.57 5.10
CA LEU A 40 -2.19 17.03 5.05
C LEU A 40 -1.73 17.58 3.70
N GLY A 41 -0.67 17.02 3.11
CA GLY A 41 -0.19 17.34 1.77
C GLY A 41 -1.27 17.10 0.72
N THR A 42 -1.89 15.92 0.76
CA THR A 42 -3.01 15.51 -0.09
C THR A 42 -4.17 16.51 -0.01
N LEU A 43 -4.60 16.87 1.20
CA LEU A 43 -5.70 17.82 1.39
C LEU A 43 -5.36 19.21 0.87
N LYS A 44 -4.14 19.69 1.10
CA LYS A 44 -3.67 20.98 0.55
C LYS A 44 -3.65 20.96 -0.98
N TYR A 45 -3.27 19.84 -1.59
CA TYR A 45 -3.30 19.67 -3.03
C TYR A 45 -4.73 19.66 -3.57
N LYS A 46 -5.65 18.87 -2.99
CA LYS A 46 -7.08 18.85 -3.38
C LYS A 46 -7.73 20.22 -3.24
N LEU A 47 -7.41 20.97 -2.19
CA LEU A 47 -7.93 22.32 -1.98
C LEU A 47 -7.45 23.32 -3.04
N LYS A 48 -6.24 23.14 -3.57
CA LYS A 48 -5.69 24.00 -4.64
C LYS A 48 -6.17 23.59 -6.04
N ASN A 49 -6.62 22.35 -6.20
CA ASN A 49 -6.98 21.75 -7.48
C ASN A 49 -8.44 21.29 -7.44
N ASP A 50 -9.37 22.21 -7.76
CA ASP A 50 -10.83 22.02 -7.68
C ASP A 50 -11.35 20.73 -8.36
N GLN A 51 -10.64 20.22 -9.36
CA GLN A 51 -10.97 18.97 -10.07
C GLN A 51 -10.91 17.71 -9.19
N TYR A 52 -10.22 17.77 -8.05
CA TYR A 52 -10.13 16.67 -7.07
C TYR A 52 -10.86 16.96 -5.75
N GLY A 53 -11.34 18.19 -5.56
CA GLY A 53 -11.85 18.68 -4.26
C GLY A 53 -13.37 18.69 -4.10
N SER A 54 -14.16 18.59 -5.17
CA SER A 54 -15.59 18.94 -5.12
C SER A 54 -16.58 17.78 -4.96
N ASP A 55 -16.21 16.54 -5.31
CA ASP A 55 -17.15 15.39 -5.32
C ASP A 55 -16.65 14.14 -4.57
N ASP A 56 -15.41 14.16 -4.08
CA ASP A 56 -14.83 13.01 -3.39
C ASP A 56 -15.21 13.01 -1.91
N SER A 57 -16.44 12.56 -1.61
CA SER A 57 -16.91 12.33 -0.24
C SER A 57 -16.15 11.22 0.49
N ARG A 58 -15.28 10.47 -0.22
CA ARG A 58 -14.45 9.43 0.38
C ARG A 58 -13.24 10.06 1.05
N LEU A 59 -13.01 9.65 2.28
CA LEU A 59 -11.84 10.07 3.03
C LEU A 59 -10.72 9.08 2.73
N ILE A 60 -9.97 9.37 1.67
CA ILE A 60 -8.85 8.57 1.19
C ILE A 60 -7.56 9.03 1.89
N VAL A 61 -6.81 8.08 2.43
CA VAL A 61 -5.64 8.35 3.27
C VAL A 61 -4.43 7.60 2.74
N PRO A 62 -3.29 8.27 2.52
CA PRO A 62 -2.04 7.59 2.20
C PRO A 62 -1.49 6.84 3.41
N ILE A 63 -1.07 5.59 3.20
CA ILE A 63 -0.55 4.69 4.23
C ILE A 63 0.78 4.03 3.84
N GLY A 64 1.31 4.33 2.65
CA GLY A 64 2.62 3.87 2.19
C GLY A 64 3.00 4.48 0.85
N ALA A 65 4.18 4.15 0.34
CA ALA A 65 4.64 4.60 -0.97
C ALA A 65 5.61 3.64 -1.68
N LEU A 66 5.63 3.77 -3.00
CA LEU A 66 6.57 3.22 -3.96
C LEU A 66 7.02 4.38 -4.85
N GLY A 67 8.22 4.92 -4.61
CA GLY A 67 8.66 6.16 -5.26
C GLY A 67 7.66 7.30 -5.03
N GLU A 68 7.18 7.93 -6.11
CA GLU A 68 6.17 8.99 -6.06
C GLU A 68 4.72 8.46 -5.95
N MET A 69 4.51 7.15 -6.11
CA MET A 69 3.19 6.53 -6.01
C MET A 69 2.84 6.26 -4.54
N GLN A 70 1.67 6.70 -4.11
CA GLN A 70 1.19 6.45 -2.75
C GLN A 70 0.27 5.23 -2.72
N LEU A 71 0.49 4.34 -1.75
CA LEU A 71 -0.51 3.37 -1.32
C LEU A 71 -1.55 4.10 -0.48
N VAL A 72 -2.81 4.01 -0.87
CA VAL A 72 -3.93 4.68 -0.20
C VAL A 72 -4.97 3.69 0.29
N VAL A 73 -5.69 4.09 1.32
CA VAL A 73 -6.84 3.36 1.85
C VAL A 73 -8.09 4.25 1.86
N ASP A 74 -9.21 3.69 1.44
CA ASP A 74 -10.53 4.29 1.70
C ASP A 74 -10.92 4.01 3.15
N THR A 75 -10.97 5.05 3.98
CA THR A 75 -11.31 4.88 5.40
C THR A 75 -12.74 4.41 5.66
N GLN A 76 -13.64 4.47 4.67
CA GLN A 76 -15.01 3.97 4.79
C GLN A 76 -15.12 2.47 4.54
N THR A 77 -14.31 1.94 3.61
CA THR A 77 -14.41 0.56 3.15
C THR A 77 -13.23 -0.31 3.56
N GLY A 78 -12.09 0.30 3.93
CA GLY A 78 -10.83 -0.37 4.15
C GLY A 78 -10.10 -0.76 2.87
N HIS A 79 -10.70 -0.52 1.70
CA HIS A 79 -10.18 -0.97 0.42
C HIS A 79 -8.90 -0.21 0.04
N LEU A 80 -7.92 -0.95 -0.51
CA LEU A 80 -6.63 -0.39 -0.89
C LEU A 80 -6.60 0.00 -2.37
N GLY A 81 -5.79 1.02 -2.65
CA GLY A 81 -5.51 1.48 -3.99
C GLY A 81 -4.18 2.20 -4.05
N SER A 82 -3.89 2.76 -5.21
CA SER A 82 -2.79 3.69 -5.40
C SER A 82 -3.29 5.08 -5.75
N TRP A 83 -2.47 6.07 -5.43
CA TRP A 83 -2.64 7.43 -5.90
C TRP A 83 -1.33 7.91 -6.50
N ASP A 84 -1.40 8.30 -7.76
CA ASP A 84 -0.37 9.04 -8.44
C ASP A 84 -0.89 10.46 -8.67
N ILE A 85 -0.30 11.41 -7.95
CA ILE A 85 -0.71 12.81 -7.95
C ILE A 85 -0.35 13.54 -9.25
N GLU A 86 0.64 13.04 -9.98
CA GLU A 86 1.18 13.71 -11.17
C GLU A 86 0.59 13.15 -12.47
N GLU A 87 0.31 11.84 -12.54
CA GLU A 87 -0.04 11.19 -13.80
C GLU A 87 -1.46 10.64 -13.89
N THR A 88 -1.90 9.83 -12.92
CA THR A 88 -3.07 8.94 -13.14
C THR A 88 -4.23 9.13 -12.17
N GLY A 89 -4.06 9.87 -11.07
CA GLY A 89 -5.09 10.01 -10.05
C GLY A 89 -5.30 8.71 -9.25
N TYR A 90 -6.48 8.55 -8.67
CA TYR A 90 -6.78 7.38 -7.82
C TYR A 90 -7.09 6.14 -8.66
N ARG A 91 -6.46 5.02 -8.30
CA ARG A 91 -6.77 3.68 -8.84
C ARG A 91 -6.99 2.71 -7.69
N TRP A 92 -8.14 2.08 -7.63
CA TRP A 92 -8.38 0.99 -6.68
C TRP A 92 -7.77 -0.30 -7.22
N PHE A 93 -7.15 -1.08 -6.34
CA PHE A 93 -6.69 -2.40 -6.73
C PHE A 93 -7.87 -3.36 -6.85
N GLU A 94 -7.68 -4.42 -7.63
CA GLU A 94 -8.72 -5.45 -7.85
C GLU A 94 -8.28 -6.77 -7.22
N GLY A 95 -9.25 -7.51 -6.68
CA GLY A 95 -9.01 -8.83 -6.11
C GLY A 95 -9.06 -8.87 -4.58
N PRO A 96 -9.32 -10.07 -4.01
CA PRO A 96 -9.56 -10.23 -2.58
C PRO A 96 -8.33 -9.94 -1.72
N GLY A 97 -7.12 -10.10 -2.24
CA GLY A 97 -5.87 -9.80 -1.52
C GLY A 97 -5.69 -8.31 -1.25
N TRP A 98 -6.34 -7.42 -2.02
CA TRP A 98 -6.30 -5.98 -1.82
C TRP A 98 -7.49 -5.41 -1.06
N ALA A 99 -8.42 -6.26 -0.62
CA ALA A 99 -9.64 -5.85 0.04
C ALA A 99 -9.40 -5.03 1.31
N SER A 100 -8.27 -5.26 1.99
CA SER A 100 -7.84 -4.53 3.19
C SER A 100 -6.34 -4.71 3.44
N LEU A 101 -5.75 -3.95 4.37
CA LEU A 101 -4.35 -4.15 4.75
C LEU A 101 -4.12 -5.53 5.38
N SER A 102 -5.06 -6.00 6.21
CA SER A 102 -4.96 -7.35 6.77
C SER A 102 -4.95 -8.44 5.71
N ALA A 103 -5.75 -8.30 4.65
CA ALA A 103 -5.79 -9.27 3.55
C ALA A 103 -4.44 -9.32 2.81
N VAL A 104 -3.84 -8.17 2.53
CA VAL A 104 -2.51 -8.09 1.90
C VAL A 104 -1.47 -8.78 2.78
N LEU A 105 -1.43 -8.44 4.07
CA LEU A 105 -0.45 -9.00 5.01
C LEU A 105 -0.65 -10.50 5.22
N GLU A 106 -1.89 -10.99 5.21
CA GLU A 106 -2.20 -12.41 5.30
C GLU A 106 -1.69 -13.18 4.06
N VAL A 107 -2.01 -12.71 2.86
CA VAL A 107 -1.51 -13.33 1.60
C VAL A 107 0.02 -13.34 1.58
N THR A 108 0.64 -12.21 1.94
CA THR A 108 2.09 -12.03 2.01
C THR A 108 2.71 -12.99 3.02
N GLY A 109 2.20 -13.03 4.25
CA GLY A 109 2.68 -13.89 5.31
C GLY A 109 2.55 -15.37 4.97
N ASN A 110 1.44 -15.78 4.37
CA ASN A 110 1.20 -17.16 3.94
C ASN A 110 2.17 -17.59 2.82
N ALA A 111 2.47 -16.70 1.87
CA ALA A 111 3.46 -16.95 0.83
C ALA A 111 4.85 -17.18 1.44
N LEU A 112 5.28 -16.30 2.36
CA LEU A 112 6.60 -16.36 3.00
C LEU A 112 6.75 -17.52 4.00
N ALA A 113 5.64 -18.01 4.57
CA ALA A 113 5.65 -19.20 5.42
C ALA A 113 5.85 -20.51 4.64
N SER A 114 5.70 -20.49 3.31
CA SER A 114 5.85 -21.65 2.43
C SER A 114 7.29 -21.80 1.92
N PRO A 115 7.71 -22.99 1.46
CA PRO A 115 8.98 -23.15 0.76
C PRO A 115 9.02 -22.31 -0.53
N PRO A 116 10.19 -21.82 -0.97
CA PRO A 116 10.33 -21.15 -2.26
C PRO A 116 9.85 -22.01 -3.44
N PRO A 117 9.31 -21.41 -4.52
CA PRO A 117 9.20 -19.97 -4.73
C PRO A 117 8.06 -19.34 -3.90
N TRP A 118 8.34 -18.20 -3.27
CA TRP A 118 7.36 -17.42 -2.52
C TRP A 118 6.51 -16.59 -3.47
N ILE A 119 5.25 -17.00 -3.66
CA ILE A 119 4.32 -16.35 -4.59
C ILE A 119 3.09 -15.89 -3.82
N ALA A 120 2.80 -14.60 -3.87
CA ALA A 120 1.61 -13.96 -3.34
C ALA A 120 0.60 -13.74 -4.48
N VAL A 121 -0.60 -14.31 -4.35
CA VAL A 121 -1.69 -14.16 -5.32
C VAL A 121 -2.71 -13.19 -4.75
N MET A 122 -2.72 -11.96 -5.26
CA MET A 122 -3.49 -10.85 -4.72
C MET A 122 -4.90 -10.75 -5.35
N GLY A 123 -5.03 -11.23 -6.58
CA GLY A 123 -6.26 -11.19 -7.36
C GLY A 123 -6.14 -12.05 -8.60
N ASP A 124 -7.15 -12.00 -9.47
CA ASP A 124 -7.15 -12.78 -10.71
C ASP A 124 -5.99 -12.34 -11.62
N GLY A 125 -4.93 -13.12 -11.53
CA GLY A 125 -3.66 -12.95 -12.20
C GLY A 125 -2.78 -11.81 -11.66
N ASP A 126 -3.13 -11.18 -10.54
CA ASP A 126 -2.19 -10.30 -9.84
C ASP A 126 -1.29 -11.16 -8.94
N GLU A 127 -0.14 -11.58 -9.46
CA GLU A 127 0.79 -12.52 -8.84
C GLU A 127 2.16 -11.89 -8.67
N TRP A 128 2.65 -11.89 -7.43
CA TRP A 128 3.94 -11.31 -7.06
C TRP A 128 4.84 -12.38 -6.48
N ARG A 129 6.10 -12.41 -6.93
CA ARG A 129 7.12 -13.30 -6.41
C ARG A 129 8.10 -12.54 -5.54
N ALA A 130 8.30 -12.99 -4.30
CA ALA A 130 9.40 -12.51 -3.49
C ALA A 130 10.71 -13.15 -3.97
N ILE A 131 11.73 -12.31 -4.17
CA ILE A 131 13.08 -12.71 -4.53
C ILE A 131 14.07 -12.19 -3.47
N ASP A 132 14.97 -13.07 -3.05
CA ASP A 132 16.07 -12.75 -2.13
C ASP A 132 17.27 -12.24 -2.95
N MET A 133 17.09 -11.06 -3.57
CA MET A 133 18.09 -10.46 -4.46
C MET A 133 18.14 -8.92 -4.37
N ASP A 134 17.73 -8.32 -3.25
CA ASP A 134 18.04 -6.90 -3.06
C ASP A 134 19.56 -6.71 -3.03
N THR A 135 20.11 -6.14 -4.11
CA THR A 135 21.54 -5.92 -4.28
C THR A 135 22.06 -4.80 -3.38
N ASP A 136 21.19 -3.87 -3.00
CA ASP A 136 21.52 -2.72 -2.17
C ASP A 136 21.32 -3.05 -0.68
N PHE A 137 20.42 -3.98 -0.36
CA PHE A 137 20.13 -4.45 1.00
C PHE A 137 20.09 -5.99 1.11
N PRO A 138 21.26 -6.66 1.08
CA PRO A 138 21.34 -8.13 1.15
C PRO A 138 20.58 -8.72 2.35
N GLY A 139 19.74 -9.72 2.08
CA GLY A 139 18.85 -10.34 3.08
C GLY A 139 17.46 -9.70 3.17
N THR A 140 17.17 -8.73 2.32
CA THR A 140 15.84 -8.14 2.14
C THR A 140 15.15 -8.77 0.93
N LEU A 141 13.86 -9.07 1.08
CA LEU A 141 13.03 -9.58 0.00
C LEU A 141 12.50 -8.44 -0.85
N VAL A 142 12.53 -8.61 -2.16
CA VAL A 142 11.89 -7.71 -3.12
C VAL A 142 10.75 -8.44 -3.81
N TRP A 143 9.62 -7.77 -4.04
CA TRP A 143 8.50 -8.34 -4.79
C TRP A 143 8.62 -7.98 -6.27
N ALA A 144 8.56 -8.98 -7.14
CA ALA A 144 8.55 -8.80 -8.59
C ALA A 144 7.25 -9.36 -9.18
N ASP A 145 6.65 -8.62 -10.12
CA ASP A 145 5.52 -9.13 -10.90
C ASP A 145 5.96 -10.40 -11.65
N VAL A 146 5.17 -11.47 -11.54
CA VAL A 146 5.43 -12.75 -12.20
C VAL A 146 5.23 -12.68 -13.72
N ARG A 147 4.51 -11.67 -14.22
CA ARG A 147 4.07 -11.60 -15.63
C ARG A 147 5.11 -11.13 -16.65
N GLY A 148 6.19 -10.45 -16.24
CA GLY A 148 7.33 -10.11 -17.10
C GLY A 148 7.01 -9.25 -18.33
#